data_AF-A0A0L0LM70-F1
#
_entry.id   AF-A0A0L0LM70-F1
#
_cell.length_a   1.000
_cell.length_b   1.000
_cell.length_c   1.000
_cell.angle_alpha   90.00
_cell.angle_beta   90.00
_cell.angle_gamma   90.00
#
_symmetry.space_group_name_H-M   'P 1'
#
loop_
_entity.id
_entity.type
_entity.pdbx_description
1 polymer ?
#
loop_
_entity_poly.entity_id
_entity_poly.type
_entity_poly.pdbx_seq_one_letter_code
_entity_poly.pdbx_strand_id
1 'polypeptide(L)' 'MKKSVHTKEYAVFVDRLKNARLESGLTQAQVAKKIGRPQSHVSNVESGQQRVDVIELKRFASIYRKDINYFLK' A
#
# COMPACT_ATOMS: atom_id res chain seq x y z
N MET A 1 7.03 19.83 16.19
CA MET A 1 6.33 19.58 14.91
C MET A 1 5.61 18.24 15.01
N LYS A 2 4.28 18.23 15.19
CA LYS A 2 3.51 16.98 15.36
C LYS A 2 3.45 16.21 14.02
N LYS A 3 4.38 15.28 13.79
CA LYS A 3 4.24 14.25 12.75
C LYS A 3 3.21 13.20 13.20
N SER A 4 1.99 13.63 13.51
CA SER A 4 0.91 12.72 13.91
C SER A 4 0.04 12.42 12.70
N VAL A 5 0.61 11.68 11.76
CA VAL A 5 -0.21 10.96 10.78
C VAL A 5 0.10 9.46 10.89
N HIS A 6 0.14 9.02 12.15
CA HIS A 6 -0.06 7.64 12.58
C HIS A 6 -1.42 7.58 13.27
N THR A 7 -2.48 7.92 12.53
CA THR A 7 -3.83 7.57 12.97
C THR A 7 -3.95 6.05 12.92
N LYS A 8 -4.64 5.45 13.90
CA LYS A 8 -4.77 3.98 13.99
C LYS A 8 -5.33 3.39 12.69
N GLU A 9 -6.23 4.14 12.06
CA GLU A 9 -6.86 3.85 10.78
C GLU A 9 -5.84 3.75 9.64
N TYR A 10 -4.84 4.65 9.60
CA TYR A 10 -3.81 4.59 8.56
C TYR A 10 -2.87 3.40 8.77
N ALA A 11 -2.54 3.06 10.02
CA ALA A 11 -1.75 1.87 10.30
C ALA A 11 -2.47 0.59 9.83
N VAL A 12 -3.78 0.50 10.06
CA VAL A 12 -4.62 -0.61 9.56
C VAL A 12 -4.66 -0.64 8.03
N PHE A 13 -4.79 0.51 7.37
CA PHE A 13 -4.73 0.62 5.91
C PHE A 13 -3.41 0.07 5.34
N VAL A 14 -2.27 0.47 5.93
CA VAL A 14 -0.95 0.02 5.51
C VAL A 14 -0.77 -1.49 5.72
N ASP A 15 -1.25 -2.02 6.85
CA ASP A 15 -1.20 -3.45 7.12
C ASP A 15 -2.02 -4.25 6.10
N ARG A 16 -3.21 -3.77 5.75
CA ARG A 16 -4.03 -4.35 4.67
C ARG A 16 -3.34 -4.32 3.31
N LEU A 17 -2.65 -3.25 2.95
CA LEU A 17 -1.85 -3.18 1.71
C LEU A 17 -0.75 -4.25 1.71
N LYS A 18 -0.02 -4.39 2.81
CA LYS A 18 1.04 -5.38 2.96
C LYS A 18 0.49 -6.81 2.90
N ASN A 19 -0.61 -7.08 3.60
CA ASN A 19 -1.26 -8.40 3.59
C ASN A 19 -1.78 -8.76 2.19
N ALA A 20 -2.44 -7.83 1.50
CA ALA A 20 -2.89 -8.04 0.13
C ALA A 20 -1.72 -8.37 -0.82
N ARG A 21 -0.56 -7.71 -0.65
CA ARG A 21 0.65 -8.04 -1.42
C ARG A 21 1.12 -9.46 -1.15
N LEU A 22 1.21 -9.85 0.13
CA LEU A 22 1.68 -11.17 0.54
C LEU A 22 0.74 -12.28 0.06
N GLU A 23 -0.57 -12.09 0.19
CA GLU A 23 -1.59 -13.02 -0.33
C GLU A 23 -1.52 -13.15 -1.86
N SER A 24 -1.10 -12.10 -2.56
CA SER A 24 -0.86 -12.14 -4.01
C SER A 24 0.46 -12.82 -4.40
N GLY A 25 1.28 -13.23 -3.43
CA GLY A 25 2.58 -13.85 -3.66
C GLY A 25 3.62 -12.91 -4.28
N LEU A 26 3.45 -11.59 -4.15
CA LEU A 26 4.32 -10.60 -4.80
C LEU A 26 5.36 -10.03 -3.84
N THR A 27 6.57 -9.82 -4.34
CA THR A 27 7.59 -9.03 -3.64
C THR A 27 7.35 -7.53 -3.84
N GLN A 28 7.88 -6.70 -2.94
CA GLN A 28 7.79 -5.24 -3.07
C GLN A 28 8.39 -4.76 -4.41
N ALA A 29 9.50 -5.36 -4.86
CA ALA A 29 10.13 -5.03 -6.14
C ALA A 29 9.24 -5.38 -7.35
N GLN A 30 8.53 -6.52 -7.30
CA GLN A 30 7.60 -6.90 -8.36
C GLN A 30 6.43 -5.93 -8.44
N VAL A 31 5.86 -5.51 -7.30
CA VAL A 31 4.80 -4.51 -7.27
C VAL A 31 5.29 -3.18 -7.80
N ALA A 32 6.45 -2.71 -7.32
CA ALA A 32 7.07 -1.46 -7.72
C ALA A 32 7.28 -1.41 -9.25
N LYS A 33 7.77 -2.51 -9.84
CA LYS A 33 7.90 -2.66 -11.30
C LYS A 33 6.55 -2.54 -12.01
N LYS A 34 5.48 -3.14 -11.47
CA LYS A 34 4.12 -3.07 -12.06
C LYS A 34 3.50 -1.67 -12.00
N ILE A 35 3.81 -0.89 -10.96
CA ILE A 35 3.30 0.50 -10.81
C ILE A 35 4.24 1.56 -11.40
N GLY A 36 5.39 1.16 -11.96
CA GLY A 36 6.37 2.08 -12.53
C GLY A 36 7.07 2.96 -11.47
N ARG A 37 7.30 2.42 -10.27
CA ARG A 37 7.95 3.13 -9.15
C ARG A 37 9.18 2.36 -8.65
N PRO A 38 10.10 3.02 -7.91
CA PRO A 38 11.18 2.33 -7.20
C PRO A 38 10.66 1.39 -6.11
N GLN A 39 11.40 0.32 -5.76
CA GLN A 39 11.01 -0.57 -4.67
C GLN A 39 10.90 0.17 -3.32
N SER A 40 11.74 1.19 -3.10
CA SER A 40 11.67 2.06 -1.92
C SER A 40 10.31 2.75 -1.76
N HIS A 41 9.61 3.06 -2.85
CA HIS A 41 8.26 3.63 -2.78
C HIS A 41 7.29 2.66 -2.10
N VAL A 42 7.28 1.38 -2.52
CA VAL A 42 6.41 0.36 -1.90
C VAL A 42 6.81 0.10 -0.45
N SER A 43 8.11 0.08 -0.15
CA SER A 43 8.61 -0.04 1.23
C SER A 43 8.15 1.13 2.11
N ASN A 44 8.26 2.36 1.64
CA ASN A 44 7.85 3.57 2.38
C ASN A 44 6.33 3.63 2.58
N VAL A 45 5.56 3.11 1.64
CA VAL A 45 4.11 2.94 1.78
C VAL A 45 3.81 1.90 2.86
N GLU A 46 4.45 0.73 2.80
CA GLU A 46 4.25 -0.38 3.75
C GLU A 46 4.78 -0.10 5.16
N SER A 47 5.66 0.89 5.32
CA SER A 47 6.10 1.40 6.63
C SER A 47 5.28 2.60 7.11
N GLY A 48 4.35 3.08 6.29
CA GLY A 48 3.51 4.25 6.55
C GLY A 48 4.23 5.59 6.52
N GLN A 49 5.48 5.62 6.06
CA GLN A 49 6.27 6.84 5.85
C GLN A 49 5.76 7.66 4.66
N GLN A 50 5.13 7.02 3.68
CA GLN A 50 4.56 7.67 2.50
C GLN A 50 3.07 7.36 2.36
N ARG A 51 2.29 8.38 1.97
CA ARG A 51 0.86 8.25 1.66
C ARG A 51 0.66 7.64 0.28
N VAL A 52 -0.49 6.99 0.13
CA VAL A 52 -1.00 6.47 -1.14
C VAL A 52 -2.24 7.29 -1.49
N ASP A 53 -2.28 7.83 -2.70
CA ASP A 53 -3.48 8.49 -3.21
C ASP A 53 -4.51 7.47 -3.75
N VAL A 54 -5.73 7.92 -4.05
CA VAL A 54 -6.82 7.03 -4.50
C VAL A 54 -6.53 6.39 -5.87
N ILE A 55 -5.75 7.05 -6.74
CA ILE A 55 -5.40 6.51 -8.06
C ILE A 55 -4.34 5.42 -7.92
N GLU A 56 -3.34 5.62 -7.08
CA GLU A 56 -2.36 4.60 -6.70
C GLU A 56 -3.03 3.44 -5.98
N LEU A 57 -3.98 3.70 -5.08
CA LEU A 57 -4.75 2.65 -4.41
C LEU A 57 -5.52 1.77 -5.40
N LYS A 58 -6.13 2.35 -6.44
CA LYS A 58 -6.77 1.58 -7.52
C LYS A 58 -5.79 0.65 -8.24
N ARG A 59 -4.55 1.09 -8.47
CA ARG A 59 -3.50 0.27 -9.07
C ARG A 59 -3.09 -0.88 -8.15
N PHE A 60 -2.88 -0.60 -6.87
CA PHE A 60 -2.59 -1.64 -5.87
C PHE A 60 -3.73 -2.66 -5.80
N ALA A 61 -4.98 -2.22 -5.73
CA ALA A 61 -6.16 -3.07 -5.70
C ALA A 61 -6.22 -4.02 -6.92
N SER A 62 -5.98 -3.49 -8.12
CA SER A 62 -5.92 -4.30 -9.34
C SER A 62 -4.77 -5.31 -9.33
N ILE A 63 -3.56 -4.90 -8.92
CA ILE A 63 -2.38 -5.78 -8.85
C ILE A 63 -2.59 -6.90 -7.83
N TYR A 64 -3.22 -6.58 -6.69
CA TYR A 64 -3.47 -7.51 -5.60
C TYR A 64 -4.78 -8.31 -5.76
N ARG A 65 -5.53 -8.08 -6.84
CA ARG A 65 -6.84 -8.70 -7.07
C ARG A 65 -7.79 -8.54 -5.87
N LYS A 66 -7.77 -7.35 -5.25
CA LYS A 66 -8.66 -6.96 -4.15
C LYS A 66 -9.62 -5.87 -4.60
N ASP A 67 -10.83 -5.89 -4.05
CA ASP A 67 -11.73 -4.75 -4.17
C ASP A 67 -11.18 -3.55 -3.40
N ILE A 68 -11.41 -2.32 -3.87
CA ILE A 68 -10.88 -1.12 -3.22
C ILE A 68 -11.40 -0.95 -1.78
N ASN A 69 -12.61 -1.41 -1.50
CA ASN A 69 -13.21 -1.36 -0.17
C ASN A 69 -12.49 -2.28 0.83
N TYR A 70 -11.72 -3.26 0.36
CA TYR A 70 -10.88 -4.08 1.25
C TYR A 70 -9.91 -3.21 2.06
N PHE A 71 -9.42 -2.10 1.48
CA PHE A 71 -8.45 -1.21 2.11
C PHE A 71 -9.11 -0.09 2.93
N LEU A 72 -10.40 0.20 2.70
CA LEU A 72 -11.12 1.32 3.32
C LEU A 72 -12.01 0.92 4.50
N LYS A 73 -12.10 -0.38 4.81
CA LYS A 73 -12.89 -0.94 5.91
C LYS A 73 -12.15 -0.95 7.24
#